data_AF-V4AJ27-F1
#
_entry.id   AF-V4AJ27-F1
#
_cell.length_a   1.000
_cell.length_b   1.000
_cell.length_c   1.000
_cell.angle_alpha   90.00
_cell.angle_beta   90.00
_cell.angle_gamma   90.00
#
_symmetry.space_group_name_H-M   'P 1'
#
loop_
_entity.id
_entity.type
_entity.pdbx_description
1 polymer ?
#
loop_
_entity_poly.entity_id
_entity_poly.type
_entity_poly.pdbx_seq_one_letter_code
_entity_poly.pdbx_strand_id
1 'polypeptide(L)'
;SGRTLRDTTLQSPPVTSLLSEEFISSWSLVADLKELEKDESEPVYSVIAKELLANYEFPVMMMVIHPNGTILNKVNANAFLDIDVSILEMGFINFDYFYFSFDDPSAVEYVKFLKEGLYKIGRTS
;
A
#
# COMPACT_ATOMS: atom_id res chain seq x y z
N SER A 1 -3.69 19.34 14.33
CA SER A 1 -2.32 19.17 13.81
C SER A 1 -2.36 17.94 12.93
N GLY A 2 -2.48 18.13 11.61
CA GLY A 2 -2.77 17.05 10.65
C GLY A 2 -1.51 16.24 10.38
N ARG A 3 -1.32 15.16 11.14
CA ARG A 3 -0.28 14.18 10.84
C ARG A 3 -0.65 13.47 9.55
N THR A 4 0.29 13.39 8.60
CA THR A 4 0.05 12.71 7.33
C THR A 4 0.31 11.21 7.48
N LEU A 5 -0.23 10.39 6.57
CA LEU A 5 0.10 8.94 6.48
C LEU A 5 1.61 8.68 6.47
N ARG A 6 2.38 9.62 5.90
CA ARG A 6 3.83 9.58 5.87
C ARG A 6 4.46 9.70 7.27
N ASP A 7 3.90 10.53 8.13
CA ASP A 7 4.48 10.86 9.45
C ASP A 7 4.08 9.86 10.53
N THR A 8 3.07 9.02 10.27
CA THR A 8 2.58 8.02 11.23
C THR A 8 2.70 6.61 10.66
N THR A 9 1.76 6.19 9.81
CA THR A 9 1.61 4.85 9.24
C THR A 9 2.92 4.33 8.64
N LEU A 10 3.53 5.13 7.75
CA LEU A 10 4.71 4.71 7.00
C LEU A 10 6.01 4.80 7.82
N GLN A 11 6.00 5.45 8.99
CA GLN A 11 7.12 5.40 9.94
C GLN A 11 6.97 4.30 10.99
N SER A 12 5.81 3.63 11.05
CA SER A 12 5.56 2.58 12.02
C SER A 12 6.60 1.45 11.89
N PRO A 13 7.29 1.05 12.98
CA PRO A 13 8.34 0.03 12.92
C PRO A 13 7.92 -1.30 12.26
N PRO A 14 6.71 -1.84 12.51
CA PRO A 14 6.27 -3.05 11.82
C PRO A 14 6.08 -2.85 10.30
N VAL A 15 5.65 -1.66 9.86
CA VAL A 15 5.52 -1.34 8.43
C VAL A 15 6.91 -1.25 7.79
N THR A 16 7.82 -0.49 8.39
CA THR A 16 9.17 -0.29 7.83
C THR A 16 9.98 -1.58 7.82
N SER A 17 9.86 -2.40 8.86
CA SER A 17 10.53 -3.72 8.91
C SER A 17 10.03 -4.62 7.78
N LEU A 18 8.71 -4.77 7.64
CA LEU A 18 8.13 -5.60 6.60
C LEU A 18 8.48 -5.12 5.18
N LEU A 19 8.42 -3.81 4.93
CA LEU A 19 8.83 -3.22 3.65
C LEU A 19 10.30 -3.51 3.35
N SER A 20 11.19 -3.42 4.34
CA SER A 20 12.62 -3.65 4.16
C SER A 20 12.99 -5.11 3.91
N GLU A 21 12.23 -6.05 4.49
CA GLU A 21 12.52 -7.48 4.42
C GLU A 21 11.93 -8.14 3.17
N GLU A 22 10.73 -7.71 2.75
CA GLU A 22 9.92 -8.45 1.78
C GLU A 22 9.62 -7.68 0.48
N PHE A 23 9.88 -6.36 0.43
CA PHE A 23 9.47 -5.51 -0.70
C PHE A 23 10.59 -4.64 -1.25
N ILE A 24 10.45 -4.30 -2.54
CA ILE A 24 11.14 -3.16 -3.14
C ILE A 24 10.12 -2.03 -3.24
N SER A 25 10.35 -0.93 -2.55
CA SER A 25 9.45 0.23 -2.53
C SER A 25 9.89 1.29 -3.53
N SER A 26 8.96 1.75 -4.38
CA SER A 26 9.19 2.83 -5.34
C SER A 26 8.02 3.80 -5.37
N TRP A 27 8.25 4.98 -5.94
CA TRP A 27 7.24 6.00 -6.20
C TRP A 27 7.30 6.38 -7.67
N SER A 28 6.14 6.63 -8.28
CA SER A 28 6.03 7.07 -9.66
C SER A 28 5.00 8.18 -9.76
N LEU A 29 5.26 9.17 -10.61
CA LEU A 29 4.26 10.18 -10.92
C LEU A 29 3.34 9.65 -12.02
N VAL A 30 2.07 10.08 -11.98
CA VAL A 30 1.11 9.79 -13.06
C VAL A 30 1.60 10.33 -14.41
N ALA A 31 2.36 11.42 -14.41
CA ALA A 31 2.96 11.97 -15.62
C ALA A 31 3.98 10.99 -16.22
N ASP A 32 4.92 10.49 -15.40
CA ASP A 32 5.94 9.53 -15.82
C ASP A 32 5.31 8.24 -16.37
N LEU A 33 4.26 7.72 -15.70
CA LEU A 33 3.54 6.55 -16.19
C LEU A 33 2.84 6.79 -17.54
N LYS A 34 2.31 7.99 -17.77
CA LYS A 34 1.67 8.36 -19.05
C LYS A 34 2.69 8.54 -20.19
N GLU A 35 3.92 8.92 -19.86
CA GLU A 35 5.02 8.94 -20.81
C GLU A 35 5.45 7.51 -21.15
N LEU A 36 5.64 6.67 -20.12
CA LEU A 36 6.02 5.26 -20.28
C LEU A 36 4.97 4.43 -21.03
N GLU A 37 3.69 4.67 -20.81
CA GLU A 37 2.58 4.05 -21.56
C GLU A 37 2.73 4.25 -23.09
N LYS A 38 3.28 5.38 -23.51
CA LYS A 38 3.43 5.75 -24.93
C LYS A 38 4.78 5.35 -25.51
N ASP A 39 5.67 4.78 -24.70
CA ASP A 39 7.00 4.41 -25.13
C ASP A 39 6.99 3.08 -25.90
N GLU A 40 7.00 3.17 -27.23
CA GLU A 40 7.05 2.02 -28.12
C GLU A 40 8.41 1.30 -28.10
N SER A 41 9.47 1.93 -27.56
CA SER A 41 10.80 1.31 -27.48
C SER A 41 10.88 0.25 -26.36
N GLU A 42 10.01 0.38 -25.35
CA GLU A 42 9.96 -0.49 -24.18
C GLU A 42 8.54 -1.08 -23.98
N PRO A 43 8.11 -2.00 -24.87
CA PRO A 43 6.72 -2.46 -24.92
C PRO A 43 6.25 -3.15 -23.63
N VAL A 44 7.17 -3.80 -22.91
CA VAL A 44 6.85 -4.42 -21.61
C VAL A 44 6.47 -3.35 -20.59
N TYR A 45 7.26 -2.29 -20.47
CA TYR A 45 7.00 -1.22 -19.52
C TYR A 45 5.81 -0.36 -19.92
N SER A 46 5.56 -0.18 -21.23
CA SER A 46 4.34 0.47 -21.73
C SER A 46 3.08 -0.27 -21.26
N VAL A 47 3.04 -1.60 -21.39
CA VAL A 47 1.90 -2.42 -20.93
C VAL A 47 1.73 -2.35 -19.41
N ILE A 48 2.82 -2.43 -18.64
CA ILE A 48 2.78 -2.30 -17.18
C ILE A 48 2.26 -0.92 -16.79
N ALA A 49 2.79 0.16 -17.37
CA ALA A 49 2.37 1.53 -17.07
C ALA A 49 0.87 1.73 -17.34
N LYS A 50 0.38 1.19 -18.47
CA LYS A 50 -1.04 1.21 -18.81
C LYS A 50 -1.90 0.52 -17.75
N GLU A 51 -1.49 -0.65 -17.27
CA GLU A 51 -2.21 -1.38 -16.22
C GLU A 51 -2.22 -0.62 -14.89
N LEU A 52 -1.08 -0.01 -14.50
CA LEU A 52 -1.00 0.82 -13.30
C LEU A 52 -1.89 2.05 -13.39
N LEU A 53 -1.91 2.73 -14.54
CA LEU A 53 -2.78 3.89 -14.78
C LEU A 53 -4.27 3.52 -14.74
N ALA A 54 -4.64 2.36 -15.28
CA ALA A 54 -6.02 1.88 -15.25
C ALA A 54 -6.53 1.59 -13.83
N ASN A 55 -5.63 1.31 -12.89
CA ASN A 55 -5.94 1.02 -11.50
C ASN A 55 -5.69 2.20 -10.55
N TYR A 56 -5.13 3.30 -11.05
CA TYR A 56 -4.84 4.48 -10.28
C TYR A 56 -6.11 5.27 -9.96
N GLU A 57 -6.23 5.70 -8.70
CA GLU A 57 -7.25 6.62 -8.24
C GLU A 57 -6.59 7.72 -7.41
N PHE A 58 -7.01 8.97 -7.60
CA PHE A 58 -6.51 10.13 -6.87
C PHE A 58 -6.89 10.04 -5.37
N PRO A 59 -6.08 10.56 -4.42
CA PRO A 59 -4.83 11.30 -4.62
C PRO A 59 -3.59 10.43 -4.72
N VAL A 60 -3.57 9.28 -4.05
CA VAL A 60 -2.43 8.37 -4.00
C VAL A 60 -2.97 6.95 -3.97
N MET A 61 -2.45 6.12 -4.88
CA MET A 61 -2.75 4.70 -4.94
C MET A 61 -1.49 3.91 -4.61
N MET A 62 -1.58 3.02 -3.62
CA MET A 62 -0.51 2.09 -3.26
C MET A 62 -0.85 0.74 -3.85
N MET A 63 0.12 0.09 -4.50
CA MET A 63 -0.07 -1.19 -5.16
C MET A 63 1.08 -2.13 -4.80
N VAL A 64 0.75 -3.37 -4.45
CA VAL A 64 1.70 -4.48 -4.40
C VAL A 64 1.67 -5.14 -5.77
N ILE A 65 2.81 -5.20 -6.45
CA ILE A 65 2.90 -5.61 -7.84
C ILE A 65 3.96 -6.70 -7.95
N HIS A 66 3.67 -7.78 -8.69
CA HIS A 66 4.66 -8.77 -9.08
C HIS A 66 5.53 -8.22 -10.23
N PRO A 67 6.82 -8.56 -10.37
CA PRO A 67 7.71 -7.96 -11.38
C PRO A 67 7.24 -8.03 -12.85
N ASN A 68 6.30 -8.94 -13.15
CA ASN A 68 5.67 -9.04 -14.48
C ASN A 68 4.51 -8.03 -14.70
N GLY A 69 4.23 -7.14 -13.75
CA GLY A 69 3.13 -6.17 -13.81
C GLY A 69 1.81 -6.63 -13.18
N THR A 70 1.72 -7.85 -12.66
CA THR A 70 0.47 -8.32 -12.02
C THR A 70 0.24 -7.58 -10.71
N ILE A 71 -0.87 -6.86 -10.60
CA ILE A 71 -1.28 -6.20 -9.35
C ILE A 71 -1.83 -7.26 -8.39
N LEU A 72 -1.12 -7.45 -7.27
CA LEU A 72 -1.48 -8.41 -6.23
C LEU A 72 -2.43 -7.77 -5.21
N ASN A 73 -2.15 -6.55 -4.77
CA ASN A 73 -3.05 -5.81 -3.89
C ASN A 73 -3.01 -4.32 -4.18
N LYS A 74 -4.05 -3.58 -3.80
CA LYS A 74 -4.09 -2.13 -3.99
C LYS A 74 -4.93 -1.44 -2.92
N VAL A 75 -4.51 -0.25 -2.49
CA VAL A 75 -5.24 0.57 -1.52
C VAL A 75 -5.06 2.05 -1.85
N ASN A 76 -6.16 2.81 -1.80
CA ASN A 76 -6.13 4.26 -1.99
C ASN A 76 -5.85 4.94 -0.64
N ALA A 77 -5.10 6.05 -0.63
CA ALA A 77 -4.80 6.80 0.59
C ALA A 77 -6.05 7.28 1.34
N ASN A 78 -7.16 7.55 0.64
CA ASN A 78 -8.43 7.93 1.26
C ASN A 78 -8.99 6.85 2.19
N ALA A 79 -8.66 5.56 1.96
CA ALA A 79 -9.11 4.47 2.82
C ALA A 79 -8.57 4.58 4.26
N PHE A 80 -7.49 5.35 4.47
CA PHE A 80 -6.89 5.54 5.78
C PHE A 80 -7.44 6.74 6.55
N LEU A 81 -8.28 7.58 5.94
CA LEU A 81 -8.85 8.76 6.60
C LEU A 81 -9.90 8.41 7.66
N ASP A 82 -10.63 7.31 7.46
CA ASP A 82 -11.80 6.94 8.28
C ASP A 82 -11.49 5.86 9.34
N ILE A 83 -10.27 5.32 9.35
CA ILE A 83 -9.89 4.18 10.22
C ILE A 83 -9.99 4.55 11.70
N ASP A 84 -9.59 5.77 12.08
CA ASP A 84 -9.70 6.27 13.46
C ASP A 84 -11.16 6.28 13.94
N VAL A 85 -12.13 6.62 13.08
CA VAL A 85 -13.54 6.70 13.46
C VAL A 85 -14.12 5.30 13.69
N SER A 86 -13.85 4.37 12.77
CA SER A 86 -14.39 3.01 12.82
C SER A 86 -13.90 2.21 14.04
N ILE A 87 -12.67 2.44 14.49
CA ILE A 87 -12.07 1.71 15.61
C ILE A 87 -12.54 2.27 16.95
N LEU A 88 -12.78 3.58 17.03
CA LEU A 88 -13.44 4.19 18.18
C LEU A 88 -14.90 3.72 18.33
N GLU A 89 -15.61 3.46 17.23
CA GLU A 89 -16.99 2.98 17.22
C GLU A 89 -17.14 1.48 17.53
N MET A 90 -16.13 0.65 17.21
CA MET A 90 -16.24 -0.82 17.32
C MET A 90 -16.07 -1.39 18.74
N GLY A 91 -15.69 -0.55 19.71
CA GLY A 91 -15.61 -0.92 21.13
C GLY A 91 -14.48 -1.91 21.46
N PHE A 92 -13.72 -1.60 22.50
CA PHE A 92 -12.55 -2.32 23.04
C PHE A 92 -12.81 -3.78 23.51
N ILE A 93 -13.32 -4.69 22.68
CA ILE A 93 -13.72 -6.03 23.16
C ILE A 93 -12.86 -7.17 22.59
N ASN A 94 -12.04 -6.96 21.56
CA ASN A 94 -11.09 -7.97 21.06
C ASN A 94 -9.79 -7.35 20.50
N PHE A 95 -9.17 -6.45 21.26
CA PHE A 95 -7.84 -5.94 20.90
C PHE A 95 -6.79 -7.03 21.15
N ASP A 96 -6.48 -7.78 20.10
CA ASP A 96 -5.45 -8.81 20.09
C ASP A 96 -4.07 -8.21 20.44
N TYR A 97 -3.17 -9.00 21.01
CA TYR A 97 -1.79 -8.59 21.34
C TYR A 97 -1.05 -8.00 20.12
N PHE A 98 -1.45 -8.40 18.91
CA PHE A 98 -0.97 -7.86 17.64
C PHE A 98 -1.18 -6.34 17.52
N TYR A 99 -2.35 -5.83 17.90
CA TYR A 99 -2.69 -4.40 17.77
C TYR A 99 -1.98 -3.52 18.81
N PHE A 100 -1.65 -4.07 19.98
CA PHE A 100 -0.86 -3.35 21.00
C PHE A 100 0.57 -3.02 20.55
N SER A 101 1.06 -3.66 19.48
CA SER A 101 2.37 -3.38 18.91
C SER A 101 2.36 -2.17 17.95
N PHE A 102 1.19 -1.57 17.71
CA PHE A 102 1.02 -0.45 16.77
C PHE A 102 0.52 0.80 17.48
N ASP A 103 1.24 1.90 17.28
CA ASP A 103 0.86 3.23 17.81
C ASP A 103 -0.27 3.90 17.00
N ASP A 104 -0.55 3.40 15.79
CA ASP A 104 -1.51 3.98 14.85
C ASP A 104 -2.33 2.85 14.18
N PRO A 105 -3.67 2.88 14.27
CA PRO A 105 -4.49 1.85 13.66
C PRO A 105 -4.38 1.76 12.13
N SER A 106 -4.09 2.89 11.46
CA SER A 106 -3.81 2.90 10.02
C SER A 106 -2.58 2.05 9.66
N ALA A 107 -1.60 1.91 10.58
CA ALA A 107 -0.44 1.06 10.37
C ALA A 107 -0.81 -0.43 10.37
N VAL A 108 -1.84 -0.82 11.12
CA VAL A 108 -2.35 -2.19 11.10
C VAL A 108 -2.97 -2.51 9.74
N GLU A 109 -3.84 -1.63 9.23
CA GLU A 109 -4.42 -1.82 7.89
C GLU A 109 -3.36 -1.78 6.80
N TYR A 110 -2.30 -0.97 6.95
CA TYR A 110 -1.19 -0.96 6.02
C TYR A 110 -0.40 -2.27 6.02
N VAL A 111 -0.08 -2.83 7.20
CA VAL A 111 0.58 -4.14 7.31
C VAL A 111 -0.30 -5.24 6.72
N LYS A 112 -1.61 -5.20 6.98
CA LYS A 112 -2.57 -6.14 6.39
C LYS A 112 -2.56 -6.05 4.86
N PHE A 113 -2.62 -4.85 4.30
CA PHE A 113 -2.49 -4.60 2.86
C PHE A 113 -1.22 -5.25 2.28
N LEU A 114 -0.06 -5.09 2.93
CA LEU A 114 1.20 -5.69 2.50
C LEU A 114 1.15 -7.23 2.59
N LYS A 115 0.72 -7.77 3.73
CA LYS A 115 0.66 -9.23 3.97
C LYS A 115 -0.30 -9.94 3.02
N GLU A 116 -1.44 -9.33 2.69
CA GLU A 116 -2.36 -9.85 1.68
C GLU A 116 -1.71 -9.95 0.30
N GLY A 117 -0.82 -9.02 -0.04
CA GLY A 117 -0.01 -9.08 -1.26
C GLY A 117 0.94 -10.28 -1.26
N LEU A 118 1.64 -10.54 -0.16
CA LEU A 118 2.53 -11.69 0.01
C LEU A 118 1.77 -13.03 -0.01
N TYR A 119 0.61 -13.07 0.65
CA TYR A 119 -0.24 -14.25 0.69
C TYR A 119 -0.66 -14.71 -0.71
N LYS A 120 -0.97 -13.76 -1.61
CA LYS A 120 -1.37 -14.05 -3.00
C LYS A 120 -0.26 -14.70 -3.84
N ILE A 121 1.00 -14.64 -3.40
CA ILE A 121 2.14 -15.34 -4.02
C ILE A 121 2.64 -16.51 -3.17
N GLY A 122 1.87 -16.95 -2.18
CA GLY A 122 2.21 -18.10 -1.33
C GLY A 122 3.30 -17.81 -0.29
N ARG A 123 3.61 -16.54 -0.02
CA ARG A 123 4.51 -16.15 1.08
C ARG A 123 3.70 -15.84 2.32
N THR A 124 4.01 -16.53 3.42
CA THR A 124 3.42 -16.27 4.74
C THR A 124 4.49 -15.63 5.63
N SER A 125 4.42 -14.31 5.79
CA SER A 125 5.26 -13.51 6.71
C SER A 125 4.46 -13.07 7.93
#